data_AF-A0A645EK96-F1
#
_entry.id   AF-A0A645EK96-F1
#
_cell.length_a   1.000
_cell.length_b   1.000
_cell.length_c   1.000
_cell.angle_alpha   90.00
_cell.angle_beta   90.00
_cell.angle_gamma   90.00
#
_symmetry.space_group_name_H-M   'P 1'
#
loop_
_entity.id
_entity.type
_entity.pdbx_description
1 polymer ?
#
loop_
_entity_poly.entity_id
_entity_poly.type
_entity_poly.pdbx_seq_one_letter_code
_entity_poly.pdbx_strand_id
1 'polypeptide(L)'
;MHIFTFIYQTALKENVEIMVWDAVGIIQSGHKMKKLYQFIVKKSDGRVHLWDNNKKIEKEFIRTQDLLITGIDGWSRLVDTPLTWKDSLPSTLIIKDSSN
;
A
#
# COMPACT_ATOMS: atom_id res chain seq x y z
N MET A 1 8.86 4.07 7.54
CA MET A 1 8.71 5.49 7.12
C MET A 1 9.00 5.67 5.63
N HIS A 2 10.00 4.98 5.08
CA HIS A 2 10.43 5.12 3.67
C HIS A 2 9.36 4.77 2.63
N ILE A 3 8.56 3.72 2.83
CA ILE A 3 7.47 3.38 1.91
C ILE A 3 6.43 4.52 1.77
N PHE A 4 6.19 5.29 2.84
CA PHE A 4 5.30 6.45 2.79
C PHE A 4 5.87 7.59 1.96
N THR A 5 7.19 7.73 1.89
CA THR A 5 7.84 8.67 0.97
C THR A 5 7.56 8.28 -0.48
N PHE A 6 7.65 7.00 -0.82
CA PHE A 6 7.29 6.51 -2.16
C PHE A 6 5.80 6.73 -2.45
N ILE A 7 4.91 6.36 -1.51
CA ILE A 7 3.47 6.61 -1.64
C ILE A 7 3.21 8.10 -1.90
N TYR A 8 3.84 8.99 -1.13
CA TYR A 8 3.68 10.44 -1.30
C TYR A 8 4.14 10.91 -2.68
N GLN A 9 5.35 10.54 -3.11
CA GLN A 9 5.89 10.94 -4.42
C GLN A 9 5.04 10.42 -5.58
N THR A 10 4.55 9.19 -5.47
CA THR A 10 3.66 8.57 -6.46
C THR A 10 2.30 9.27 -6.49
N ALA A 11 1.76 9.66 -5.33
CA ALA A 11 0.48 10.35 -5.21
C ALA A 11 0.47 11.75 -5.86
N LEU A 12 1.64 12.38 -6.04
CA LEU A 12 1.77 13.67 -6.73
C LEU A 12 1.64 13.58 -8.26
N LYS A 13 1.65 12.37 -8.85
CA LYS A 13 1.47 12.18 -10.30
C LYS A 13 -0.01 12.20 -10.66
N GLU A 14 -0.44 12.95 -11.66
CA GLU A 14 -1.87 13.22 -11.94
C GLU A 14 -2.69 11.98 -12.33
N ASN A 15 -2.09 10.98 -12.98
CA ASN A 15 -2.79 9.80 -13.50
C ASN A 15 -2.53 8.53 -12.70
N VAL A 16 -2.43 8.67 -11.38
CA VAL A 16 -2.20 7.53 -10.48
C VAL A 16 -3.28 7.49 -9.41
N GLU A 17 -3.85 6.32 -9.23
CA GLU A 17 -4.74 5.98 -8.12
C GLU A 17 -4.00 4.97 -7.22
N ILE A 18 -4.07 5.18 -5.91
CA ILE A 18 -3.30 4.38 -4.95
C ILE A 18 -4.25 3.75 -3.96
N MET A 19 -4.23 2.42 -3.87
CA MET A 19 -4.83 1.68 -2.76
C MET A 19 -3.76 1.33 -1.73
N VAL A 20 -3.92 1.80 -0.50
CA VAL A 20 -3.07 1.43 0.64
C VAL A 20 -3.72 0.30 1.40
N TRP A 21 -3.01 -0.82 1.56
CA TRP A 21 -3.43 -1.91 2.45
C TRP A 21 -2.62 -1.88 3.75
N ASP A 22 -3.29 -1.60 4.87
CA ASP A 22 -2.70 -1.54 6.20
C ASP A 22 -3.18 -2.72 7.05
N ALA A 23 -2.57 -3.89 6.83
CA ALA A 23 -2.97 -5.13 7.48
C ALA A 23 -2.91 -5.12 9.02
N VAL A 24 -2.12 -4.21 9.62
CA VAL A 24 -1.91 -4.12 11.08
C VAL A 24 -2.68 -2.93 11.69
N GLY A 25 -3.30 -2.08 10.88
CA GLY A 25 -4.09 -0.94 11.35
C GLY A 25 -3.25 0.20 11.95
N ILE A 26 -1.98 0.33 11.56
CA ILE A 26 -1.05 1.36 12.07
C ILE A 26 -1.52 2.77 11.68
N ILE A 27 -2.12 2.94 10.51
CA ILE A 27 -2.59 4.22 9.98
C ILE A 27 -3.73 4.77 10.84
N GLN A 28 -4.67 3.90 11.24
CA GLN A 28 -5.84 4.32 12.00
C GLN A 28 -5.56 4.41 13.51
N SER A 29 -4.67 3.57 14.03
CA SER A 29 -4.33 3.53 15.47
C SER A 29 -3.37 4.65 15.90
N GLY A 30 -2.45 5.09 15.03
CA GLY A 30 -1.44 6.10 15.37
C GLY A 30 -1.83 7.52 14.98
N HIS A 31 -1.91 8.46 15.94
CA HIS A 31 -2.24 9.87 15.65
C HIS A 31 -1.31 10.53 14.62
N LYS A 32 0.01 10.28 14.70
CA LYS A 32 0.99 10.76 13.72
C LYS A 32 0.73 10.19 12.32
N MET A 33 0.42 8.89 12.24
CA MET A 33 0.19 8.19 10.99
C MET A 33 -1.12 8.60 10.33
N LYS A 34 -2.19 8.77 11.12
CA LYS A 34 -3.48 9.28 10.66
C LYS A 34 -3.33 10.67 10.04
N LYS A 35 -2.60 11.58 10.69
CA LYS A 35 -2.33 12.92 10.14
C LYS A 35 -1.52 12.88 8.84
N LEU A 36 -0.48 12.04 8.79
CA LEU A 36 0.33 11.87 7.57
C LEU A 36 -0.51 11.34 6.41
N TYR A 37 -1.32 10.31 6.65
CA TYR A 37 -2.22 9.75 5.64
C TYR A 37 -3.23 10.80 5.15
N GLN A 38 -3.91 11.50 6.06
CA GLN A 38 -4.85 12.58 5.70
C GLN A 38 -4.20 13.69 4.88
N PHE A 39 -2.95 14.05 5.18
CA PHE A 39 -2.18 15.00 4.40
C PHE A 39 -1.93 14.51 2.97
N ILE A 40 -1.53 13.24 2.81
CA ILE A 40 -1.29 12.62 1.50
C ILE A 40 -2.60 12.60 0.68
N VAL A 41 -3.71 12.16 1.28
CA VAL A 41 -5.03 12.14 0.63
C VAL A 41 -5.41 13.53 0.12
N LYS A 42 -5.25 14.57 0.96
CA LYS A 42 -5.54 15.96 0.59
C LYS A 42 -4.63 16.45 -0.55
N LYS A 43 -3.37 16.05 -0.59
CA LYS A 43 -2.42 16.44 -1.65
C LYS A 43 -2.62 15.70 -2.96
N SER A 44 -3.28 14.55 -2.92
CA SER A 44 -3.61 13.72 -4.07
C SER A 44 -5.00 14.00 -4.65
N ASP A 45 -5.71 15.01 -4.13
CA ASP A 45 -7.12 15.27 -4.47
C ASP A 45 -8.02 14.04 -4.32
N GLY A 46 -7.78 13.24 -3.28
CA GLY A 46 -8.60 12.07 -2.94
C GLY A 46 -8.26 10.78 -3.68
N ARG A 47 -7.24 10.76 -4.56
CA ARG A 47 -6.81 9.57 -5.33
C ARG A 47 -6.07 8.49 -4.52
N VAL A 48 -5.87 8.73 -3.23
CA VAL A 48 -5.26 7.78 -2.30
C VAL A 48 -6.35 7.24 -1.38
N HIS A 49 -6.52 5.93 -1.41
CA HIS A 49 -7.56 5.20 -0.71
C HIS A 49 -6.93 4.25 0.32
N LEU A 50 -7.70 3.95 1.38
CA LEU A 50 -7.33 2.96 2.39
C LEU A 50 -8.25 1.77 2.23
N TRP A 51 -7.67 0.58 2.09
CA TRP A 51 -8.44 -0.65 2.01
C TRP A 51 -9.23 -0.88 3.30
N ASP A 52 -10.48 -1.32 3.16
CA ASP A 52 -11.30 -1.75 4.28
C ASP A 52 -10.85 -3.13 4.76
N ASN A 53 -10.17 -3.19 5.91
CA ASN A 53 -9.67 -4.44 6.46
C ASN A 53 -10.76 -5.46 6.82
N ASN A 54 -12.03 -5.08 6.84
CA ASN A 54 -13.14 -6.03 6.99
C ASN A 54 -13.47 -6.76 5.68
N LYS A 55 -12.94 -6.29 4.55
CA LYS A 55 -13.10 -6.92 3.23
C LYS A 55 -11.86 -7.74 2.89
N LYS A 56 -12.10 -8.98 2.44
CA LYS A 56 -11.05 -9.80 1.87
C LYS A 56 -10.61 -9.19 0.54
N ILE A 57 -9.31 -9.18 0.30
CA ILE A 57 -8.75 -8.84 -1.01
C ILE A 57 -8.97 -10.05 -1.92
N GLU A 58 -9.70 -9.85 -3.00
CA GLU A 58 -10.02 -10.90 -3.98
C GLU A 58 -9.05 -10.85 -5.18
N LYS A 59 -8.97 -11.97 -5.90
CA LYS A 59 -8.07 -12.13 -7.04
C LYS A 59 -8.42 -11.17 -8.18
N GLU A 60 -9.71 -10.91 -8.34
CA GLU A 60 -10.30 -10.01 -9.32
C GLU A 60 -9.80 -8.59 -9.10
N PHE A 61 -9.77 -8.12 -7.85
CA PHE A 61 -9.22 -6.82 -7.49
C PHE A 61 -7.71 -6.74 -7.76
N ILE A 62 -6.95 -7.76 -7.37
CA ILE A 62 -5.50 -7.77 -7.58
C ILE A 62 -5.15 -7.69 -9.08
N ARG A 63 -5.94 -8.34 -9.95
CA ARG A 63 -5.76 -8.31 -11.41
C ARG A 63 -6.03 -6.95 -12.04
N THR A 64 -6.74 -6.04 -11.37
CA THR A 64 -6.94 -4.68 -11.87
C THR A 64 -5.81 -3.73 -11.48
N GLN A 65 -4.86 -4.17 -10.65
CA GLN A 65 -3.74 -3.34 -10.22
C GLN A 65 -2.59 -3.43 -11.22
N ASP A 66 -1.95 -2.29 -11.52
CA ASP A 66 -0.78 -2.27 -12.41
C ASP A 66 0.54 -2.58 -11.67
N LEU A 67 0.61 -2.24 -10.36
CA LEU A 67 1.83 -2.29 -9.57
C LEU A 67 1.52 -2.55 -8.09
N LEU A 68 2.25 -3.50 -7.49
CA LEU A 68 2.33 -3.69 -6.04
C LEU A 68 3.62 -3.05 -5.53
N ILE A 69 3.53 -2.20 -4.51
CA ILE A 69 4.69 -1.63 -3.80
C ILE A 69 4.69 -2.14 -2.37
N THR A 70 5.78 -2.75 -1.93
CA THR A 70 5.91 -3.26 -0.57
C THR A 70 7.34 -3.15 -0.05
N GLY A 71 7.50 -3.15 1.27
CA GLY A 71 8.81 -3.28 1.91
C GLY A 71 9.27 -4.73 1.92
N ILE A 72 10.58 -4.99 2.07
CA ILE A 72 11.12 -6.36 2.10
C ILE A 72 10.47 -7.24 3.20
N ASP A 73 10.22 -6.69 4.38
CA ASP A 73 9.57 -7.43 5.48
C ASP A 73 8.09 -7.72 5.17
N GLY A 74 7.41 -6.76 4.52
CA GLY A 74 6.04 -6.93 4.06
C GLY A 74 5.95 -7.99 2.98
N TRP A 75 6.92 -8.03 2.07
CA TRP A 75 7.03 -9.06 1.05
C TRP A 75 7.19 -10.45 1.65
N SER A 76 8.14 -10.63 2.60
CA SER A 76 8.34 -11.91 3.29
C SER A 76 7.04 -12.42 3.92
N ARG A 77 6.33 -11.55 4.65
CA ARG A 77 5.05 -11.92 5.28
C ARG A 77 3.97 -12.26 4.24
N LEU A 78 3.91 -11.53 3.13
CA LEU A 78 2.95 -11.76 2.05
C LEU A 78 3.19 -13.13 1.40
N VAL A 79 4.43 -13.49 1.09
CA VAL A 79 4.75 -14.79 0.49
C VAL A 79 4.53 -15.96 1.44
N ASP A 80 4.60 -15.74 2.76
CA ASP A 80 4.34 -16.78 3.76
C ASP A 80 2.84 -16.94 4.07
N THR A 81 2.02 -15.91 3.84
CA THR A 81 0.57 -15.94 4.12
C THR A 81 -0.17 -16.71 3.02
N PRO A 82 -1.08 -17.66 3.29
CA PRO A 82 -1.80 -18.43 2.25
C PRO A 82 -2.89 -17.59 1.54
N LEU A 83 -2.47 -16.59 0.77
CA LEU A 83 -3.34 -15.71 -0.02
C LEU A 83 -3.74 -16.39 -1.34
N THR A 84 -5.03 -16.37 -1.66
CA THR A 84 -5.61 -17.00 -2.85
C THR A 84 -5.24 -16.29 -4.17
N TRP A 85 -4.61 -15.11 -4.09
CA TRP A 85 -4.31 -14.24 -5.22
C TRP A 85 -2.81 -14.04 -5.48
N LYS A 86 -1.92 -14.79 -4.82
CA LYS A 86 -0.46 -14.69 -5.05
C LYS A 86 -0.07 -14.85 -6.51
N ASP A 87 -0.68 -15.81 -7.19
CA ASP A 87 -0.41 -16.10 -8.61
C ASP A 87 -1.05 -15.09 -9.57
N SER A 88 -1.58 -13.99 -9.05
CA SER A 88 -2.13 -12.88 -9.85
C SER A 88 -1.54 -11.54 -9.47
N LEU A 89 -0.48 -11.54 -8.65
CA LEU A 89 0.27 -10.34 -8.34
C LEU A 89 0.70 -9.62 -9.62
N PRO A 90 0.53 -8.28 -9.67
CA PRO A 90 1.04 -7.49 -10.78
C PRO A 90 2.55 -7.36 -10.72
N SER A 91 3.11 -6.51 -11.59
CA SER A 91 4.49 -6.03 -11.42
C SER A 91 4.70 -5.61 -9.97
N THR A 92 5.77 -6.09 -9.34
CA THR A 92 5.99 -5.89 -7.91
C THR A 92 7.32 -5.17 -7.67
N LEU A 93 7.25 -4.00 -7.02
CA LEU A 93 8.39 -3.23 -6.54
C LEU A 93 8.60 -3.53 -5.05
N ILE A 94 9.70 -4.20 -4.73
CA ILE A 94 10.10 -4.53 -3.36
C ILE A 94 11.19 -3.55 -2.94
N ILE A 95 10.95 -2.82 -1.85
CA ILE A 95 11.86 -1.81 -1.34
C ILE A 95 12.52 -2.34 -0.07
N LYS A 96 13.84 -2.48 -0.10
CA LYS A 96 14.64 -2.76 1.08
C LYS A 96 15.18 -1.44 1.63
N ASP A 97 14.97 -1.19 2.92
CA ASP A 97 15.59 -0.07 3.60
C ASP A 97 17.11 -0.29 3.66
N SER A 98 17.90 0.75 3.39
CA SER A 98 19.37 0.72 3.49
C SER A 98 19.88 0.91 4.91
N SER A 99 18.98 1.14 5.87
CA SER A 99 19.30 1.29 7.29
C SER A 99 19.64 -0.08 7.90
N ASN A 100 20.93 -0.44 7.86
CA ASN A 100 21.53 -1.40 8.80
C ASN A 100 21.63 -0.78 10.19
#